data_AF-E5AVE2-F1
#
_entry.id   AF-E5AVE2-F1
#
_cell.length_a   1.000
_cell.length_b   1.000
_cell.length_c   1.000
_cell.angle_alpha   90.00
_cell.angle_beta   90.00
_cell.angle_gamma   90.00
#
_symmetry.space_group_name_H-M   'P 1'
#
loop_
_entity.id
_entity.type
_entity.pdbx_description
1 polymer ?
#
loop_
_entity_poly.entity_id
_entity_poly.type
_entity_poly.pdbx_seq_one_letter_code
_entity_poly.pdbx_strand_id
1 'polypeptide(L)'
;MSLRSARRPGERERGAGAHNTYFGLRGDEDWGTGLHAIFKLESGFNLNNGQYSESGSIFNRQAYVGLRNDQYGALTLGRQYDSVVDYLAPLSAAGSGYGNNLAGHPFDNDNLDNTFSIKNAVKYTSPNYYGV
;
A
#
# COMPACT_ATOMS: atom_id res chain seq x y z
N MET A 1 -20.61 30.59 28.83
CA MET A 1 -20.60 30.75 27.36
C MET A 1 -19.78 29.61 26.79
N SER A 2 -20.45 28.53 26.36
CA SER A 2 -19.81 27.26 25.98
C SER A 2 -19.75 27.15 24.45
N LEU A 3 -18.54 27.18 23.89
CA LEU A 3 -18.31 27.01 22.46
C LEU A 3 -18.37 25.51 22.14
N ARG A 4 -19.52 25.05 21.64
CA ARG A 4 -19.61 23.75 20.98
C ARG A 4 -18.96 23.90 19.60
N SER A 5 -17.78 23.32 19.44
CA SER A 5 -17.14 23.10 18.15
C SER A 5 -18.10 22.30 17.26
N ALA A 6 -18.57 22.92 16.17
CA ALA A 6 -19.39 22.28 15.17
C ALA A 6 -18.51 21.33 14.34
N ARG A 7 -18.65 20.02 14.55
CA ARG A 7 -18.05 18.99 13.70
C ARG A 7 -18.66 19.13 12.29
N ARG A 8 -17.83 19.45 11.29
CA ARG A 8 -18.27 19.56 9.90
C ARG A 8 -18.60 18.16 9.36
N PRO A 9 -19.72 17.97 8.63
CA PRO A 9 -20.00 16.71 7.96
C PRO A 9 -18.97 16.54 6.83
N GLY A 10 -18.12 15.52 6.93
CA GLY A 10 -17.15 15.17 5.87
C GLY A 10 -15.72 14.96 6.34
N GLU A 11 -15.38 15.36 7.56
CA GLU A 11 -14.07 15.08 8.14
C GLU A 11 -14.06 13.63 8.66
N ARG A 12 -13.62 12.71 7.79
CA ARG A 12 -13.28 11.36 8.24
C ARG A 12 -12.07 11.50 9.13
N GLU A 13 -12.29 11.56 10.44
CA GLU A 13 -11.26 11.23 11.41
C GLU A 13 -10.76 9.82 11.07
N ARG A 14 -9.67 9.75 10.30
CA ARG A 14 -8.81 8.58 10.31
C ARG A 14 -8.21 8.60 11.71
N GLY A 15 -8.83 7.84 12.60
CA GLY A 15 -8.34 7.69 13.95
C GLY A 15 -6.84 7.40 13.89
N ALA A 16 -6.06 8.26 14.55
CA ALA A 16 -4.69 8.00 14.92
C ALA A 16 -4.68 6.76 15.81
N GLY A 17 -4.68 5.59 15.19
CA GLY A 17 -5.00 4.33 15.80
C GLY A 17 -4.60 3.22 14.85
N ALA A 18 -3.28 3.07 14.71
CA ALA A 18 -2.55 1.88 14.34
C ALA A 18 -3.43 0.65 14.13
N HIS A 19 -3.66 0.29 12.87
CA HIS A 19 -3.23 -0.96 12.26
C HIS A 19 -3.65 -0.93 10.80
N ASN A 20 -2.73 -1.28 9.91
CA ASN A 20 -3.01 -1.50 8.52
C ASN A 20 -3.90 -2.75 8.40
N THR A 21 -5.22 -2.60 8.57
CA THR A 21 -6.14 -3.72 8.51
C THR A 21 -6.51 -3.98 7.07
N TYR A 22 -6.09 -5.14 6.59
CA TYR A 22 -6.41 -5.63 5.27
C TYR A 22 -6.57 -7.14 5.27
N PHE A 23 -7.32 -7.62 4.29
CA PHE A 23 -7.30 -9.00 3.88
C PHE A 23 -6.92 -9.07 2.41
N GLY A 24 -6.30 -10.16 2.00
CA GLY A 24 -5.93 -10.33 0.61
C GLY A 24 -5.48 -11.73 0.24
N LEU A 25 -5.30 -11.91 -1.05
CA LEU A 25 -4.73 -13.10 -1.67
C LEU A 25 -3.43 -12.70 -2.37
N ARG A 26 -2.45 -13.59 -2.32
CA ARG A 26 -1.22 -13.50 -3.10
C ARG A 26 -0.97 -14.85 -3.75
N GLY A 27 -0.41 -14.83 -4.94
CA GLY A 27 0.05 -16.03 -5.63
C GLY A 27 1.42 -15.83 -6.24
N ASP A 28 2.15 -16.93 -6.30
CA ASP A 28 3.45 -17.07 -6.95
C ASP A 28 3.49 -18.50 -7.51
N GLU A 29 3.33 -18.60 -8.83
CA GLU A 29 3.30 -19.87 -9.57
C GLU A 29 4.55 -19.98 -10.42
N ASP A 30 5.32 -21.05 -10.23
CA ASP A 30 6.54 -21.34 -10.99
C ASP A 30 6.18 -22.01 -12.33
N TRP A 31 6.64 -21.42 -13.44
CA TRP A 31 6.48 -21.96 -14.80
C TRP A 31 7.77 -22.62 -15.32
N GLY A 32 8.75 -22.81 -14.44
CA GLY A 32 10.07 -23.34 -14.74
C GLY A 32 11.05 -22.26 -15.19
N THR A 33 12.33 -22.63 -15.27
CA THR A 33 13.43 -21.75 -15.73
C THR A 33 13.58 -20.44 -14.93
N GLY A 34 13.09 -20.42 -13.68
CA GLY A 34 13.10 -19.24 -12.81
C GLY A 34 12.09 -18.17 -13.22
N LEU A 35 11.10 -18.49 -14.06
CA LEU A 35 10.00 -17.61 -14.43
C LEU A 35 8.77 -17.92 -13.57
N HIS A 36 8.22 -16.88 -12.95
CA HIS A 36 7.08 -16.95 -12.05
C HIS A 36 5.95 -16.04 -12.53
N ALA A 37 4.72 -16.53 -12.48
CA ALA A 37 3.52 -15.71 -12.56
C ALA A 37 3.10 -15.31 -11.14
N ILE A 38 2.95 -14.00 -10.91
CA ILE A 38 2.63 -13.45 -9.59
C ILE A 38 1.35 -12.62 -9.62
N PHE A 39 0.63 -12.61 -8.51
CA PHE A 39 -0.49 -11.68 -8.31
C PHE A 39 -0.64 -11.28 -6.85
N LYS A 40 -1.26 -10.12 -6.63
CA LYS A 40 -1.71 -9.67 -5.31
C LYS A 40 -3.03 -8.93 -5.42
N LEU A 41 -3.96 -9.29 -4.55
CA LEU A 41 -5.27 -8.69 -4.40
C LEU A 41 -5.48 -8.38 -2.90
N GLU A 42 -5.54 -7.11 -2.52
CA GLU A 42 -5.56 -6.67 -1.12
C GLU A 42 -6.63 -5.59 -0.90
N SER A 43 -7.54 -5.85 0.03
CA SER A 43 -8.61 -4.94 0.43
C SER A 43 -8.33 -4.40 1.83
N GLY A 44 -8.21 -3.08 1.93
CA GLY A 44 -8.22 -2.38 3.21
C GLY A 44 -9.66 -2.19 3.69
N PHE A 45 -9.87 -2.35 5.00
CA PHE A 45 -11.15 -2.12 5.64
C PHE A 45 -10.99 -1.57 7.06
N ASN A 46 -12.02 -0.88 7.54
CA ASN A 46 -12.06 -0.35 8.89
C ASN A 46 -12.53 -1.45 9.87
N LEU A 47 -11.72 -1.75 10.89
CA LEU A 47 -12.05 -2.77 11.89
C LEU A 47 -13.34 -2.50 12.66
N ASN A 48 -13.68 -1.23 12.90
CA ASN A 48 -14.82 -0.86 13.74
C ASN A 48 -16.17 -1.06 13.04
N ASN A 49 -16.23 -1.02 11.71
CA ASN A 49 -17.48 -1.06 10.97
C ASN A 49 -17.44 -1.91 9.68
N GLY A 50 -16.32 -2.57 9.38
CA GLY A 50 -16.13 -3.42 8.21
C GLY A 50 -16.14 -2.70 6.87
N GLN A 51 -16.28 -1.36 6.84
CA GLN A 51 -16.32 -0.62 5.58
C GLN A 51 -14.96 -0.61 4.91
N TYR A 52 -14.95 -0.81 3.60
CA TYR A 52 -13.74 -0.68 2.79
C TYR A 52 -13.13 0.73 2.91
N SER A 53 -11.79 0.79 2.86
CA SER A 53 -11.02 2.04 2.91
C SER A 53 -11.32 2.95 1.72
N GLU A 54 -11.65 2.37 0.56
CA GLU A 54 -12.17 3.07 -0.62
C GLU A 54 -13.56 2.53 -0.96
N SER A 55 -14.57 3.41 -1.00
CA SER A 55 -15.95 3.01 -1.29
C SER A 55 -16.09 2.54 -2.74
N GLY A 56 -16.87 1.46 -2.96
CA GLY A 56 -17.15 0.94 -4.30
C GLY A 56 -16.02 0.14 -4.95
N SER A 57 -14.89 -0.09 -4.26
CA SER A 57 -13.78 -0.90 -4.77
C SER A 57 -13.39 -2.00 -3.78
N ILE A 58 -13.58 -3.24 -4.21
CA ILE A 58 -12.91 -4.41 -3.62
C ILE A 58 -11.47 -4.45 -4.17
N PHE A 59 -10.50 -4.85 -3.34
CA PHE A 59 -9.06 -4.75 -3.62
C PHE A 59 -8.52 -3.32 -3.76
N ASN A 60 -8.99 -2.44 -2.87
CA ASN A 60 -8.67 -1.02 -2.87
C ASN A 60 -7.22 -0.68 -2.47
N ARG A 61 -6.42 -1.60 -1.93
CA ARG A 61 -5.01 -1.34 -1.61
C ARG A 61 -4.11 -1.73 -2.77
N GLN A 62 -4.13 -3.00 -3.15
CA GLN A 62 -3.33 -3.53 -4.24
C GLN A 62 -4.16 -4.51 -5.07
N ALA A 63 -4.07 -4.41 -6.38
CA ALA A 63 -4.70 -5.33 -7.32
C ALA A 63 -3.84 -5.39 -8.59
N TYR A 64 -2.87 -6.29 -8.61
CA TYR A 64 -1.95 -6.43 -9.74
C TYR A 64 -1.64 -7.88 -10.07
N VAL A 65 -1.22 -8.08 -11.31
CA VAL A 65 -0.62 -9.30 -11.83
C VAL A 65 0.75 -8.98 -12.41
N GLY A 66 1.60 -9.97 -12.59
CA GLY A 66 2.90 -9.76 -13.22
C GLY A 66 3.67 -11.03 -13.49
N LEU A 67 4.82 -10.84 -14.10
CA LEU A 67 5.83 -11.87 -14.30
C LEU A 67 7.09 -11.47 -13.54
N ARG A 68 7.68 -12.42 -12.83
CA ARG A 68 8.98 -12.27 -12.15
C ARG A 68 9.93 -13.32 -12.70
N ASN A 69 11.14 -12.92 -13.03
CA ASN A 69 12.21 -13.82 -13.38
C ASN A 69 13.42 -13.56 -12.49
N ASP A 70 14.09 -14.63 -12.05
CA ASP A 70 15.22 -14.54 -11.12
C ASP A 70 16.42 -13.76 -11.69
N GLN A 71 16.59 -13.75 -13.02
CA GLN A 71 17.69 -13.07 -13.71
C GLN A 71 17.30 -11.68 -14.24
N TYR A 72 16.03 -11.46 -14.56
CA TYR A 72 15.58 -10.24 -15.26
C TYR A 72 14.72 -9.31 -14.41
N GLY A 73 14.35 -9.71 -13.19
CA GLY A 73 13.51 -8.92 -12.30
C GLY A 73 12.02 -9.14 -12.54
N ALA A 74 11.18 -8.19 -12.14
CA ALA A 74 9.73 -8.31 -12.19
C ALA A 74 9.07 -7.17 -12.97
N LEU A 75 8.06 -7.51 -13.77
CA LEU A 75 7.16 -6.57 -14.43
C LEU A 75 5.73 -6.81 -13.95
N THR A 76 5.11 -5.80 -13.36
CA THR A 76 3.74 -5.86 -12.81
C THR A 76 2.84 -4.81 -13.39
N LEU A 77 1.55 -5.15 -13.52
CA LEU A 77 0.50 -4.34 -14.12
C LEU A 77 -0.72 -4.31 -13.20
N GLY A 78 -1.25 -3.11 -12.94
CA GLY A 78 -2.51 -2.95 -12.21
C GLY A 78 -2.47 -1.83 -11.17
N ARG A 79 -3.17 -2.02 -10.05
CA ARG A 79 -3.15 -1.11 -8.90
C ARG A 79 -2.06 -1.55 -7.92
N GLN A 80 -1.09 -0.70 -7.67
CA GLN A 80 0.05 -1.04 -6.83
C GLN A 80 0.67 0.20 -6.20
N TYR A 81 1.38 -0.03 -5.10
CA TYR A 81 2.18 1.01 -4.46
C TYR A 81 3.40 1.38 -5.31
N ASP A 82 3.87 2.60 -5.08
CA ASP A 82 5.07 3.15 -5.71
C ASP A 82 6.35 2.65 -5.01
N SER A 83 7.50 3.08 -5.53
CA SER A 83 8.82 2.75 -4.97
C SER A 83 9.05 3.37 -3.59
N VAL A 84 8.35 4.45 -3.23
CA VAL A 84 8.51 5.07 -1.91
C VAL A 84 7.97 4.14 -0.85
N VAL A 85 6.76 3.60 -1.05
CA VAL A 85 6.17 2.61 -0.15
C VAL A 85 6.97 1.30 -0.13
N ASP A 86 7.42 0.82 -1.30
CA ASP A 86 8.08 -0.49 -1.37
C ASP A 86 9.49 -0.49 -0.75
N TYR A 87 10.25 0.61 -0.89
CA TYR A 87 11.68 0.64 -0.54
C TYR A 87 12.05 1.67 0.53
N LEU A 88 11.38 2.83 0.58
CA LEU A 88 11.75 3.91 1.52
C LEU A 88 10.93 3.86 2.81
N ALA A 89 9.63 3.56 2.72
CA ALA A 89 8.76 3.47 3.89
C ALA A 89 9.29 2.52 4.98
N PRO A 90 9.80 1.31 4.65
CA PRO A 90 10.39 0.40 5.65
C PRO A 90 11.64 0.97 6.35
N LEU A 91 12.32 1.93 5.74
CA LEU A 91 13.54 2.57 6.27
C LEU A 91 13.25 3.90 6.98
N SER A 92 11.99 4.36 6.96
CA SER A 92 11.58 5.64 7.52
C SER A 92 10.79 5.45 8.82
N ALA A 93 10.93 6.38 9.77
CA ALA A 93 10.12 6.36 10.99
C ALA A 93 8.62 6.57 10.70
N ALA A 94 8.29 7.28 9.61
CA ALA A 94 6.92 7.50 9.16
C ALA A 94 6.26 6.19 8.72
N GLY A 95 6.86 5.49 7.78
CA GLY A 95 6.29 4.29 7.16
C GLY A 95 6.48 3.00 7.95
N SER A 96 7.53 2.88 8.76
CA SER A 96 7.77 1.68 9.59
C SER A 96 6.85 1.59 10.82
N GLY A 97 6.06 2.64 11.08
CA GLY A 97 5.16 2.74 12.23
C GLY A 97 5.83 3.12 13.56
N TYR A 98 7.16 3.37 13.59
CA TYR A 98 7.87 3.73 14.83
C TYR A 98 7.68 5.19 15.23
N GLY A 99 7.52 6.09 14.26
CA GLY A 99 7.38 7.53 14.50
C GLY A 99 5.95 7.97 14.78
N ASN A 100 4.95 7.10 14.58
CA ASN A 100 3.52 7.44 14.66
C ASN A 100 3.25 8.77 13.90
N ASN A 101 2.30 9.57 14.38
CA ASN A 101 2.00 10.88 13.80
C ASN A 101 3.14 11.93 13.92
N LEU A 102 4.24 11.64 14.63
CA LEU A 102 5.34 12.60 14.80
C LEU A 102 6.32 12.60 13.61
N ALA A 103 6.39 11.49 12.88
CA ALA A 103 7.25 11.38 11.70
C ALA A 103 6.47 11.54 10.38
N GLY A 104 5.15 11.70 10.44
CA GLY A 104 4.30 11.85 9.26
C GLY A 104 4.51 13.19 8.57
N HIS A 105 4.45 13.17 7.24
CA HIS A 105 4.51 14.39 6.43
C HIS A 105 3.10 14.94 6.17
N PRO A 106 2.93 16.27 6.08
CA PRO A 106 1.63 16.88 5.82
C PRO A 106 0.96 16.26 4.59
N PHE A 107 -0.24 15.71 4.79
CA PHE A 107 -1.06 15.06 3.78
C PHE A 107 -0.48 13.78 3.16
N ASP A 108 0.55 13.18 3.76
CA ASP A 108 1.27 12.03 3.20
C ASP A 108 1.70 12.31 1.73
N ASN A 109 2.23 13.52 1.50
CA ASN A 109 2.56 14.02 0.16
C ASN A 109 3.74 13.30 -0.51
N ASP A 110 4.41 12.41 0.22
CA ASP A 110 5.44 11.50 -0.28
C ASP A 110 5.01 10.03 -0.30
N ASN A 111 3.84 9.70 0.28
CA ASN A 111 3.28 8.35 0.39
C ASN A 111 4.06 7.39 1.31
N LEU A 112 4.86 7.89 2.25
CA LEU A 112 5.56 7.00 3.20
C LEU A 112 4.59 6.24 4.11
N ASP A 113 3.39 6.79 4.39
CA ASP A 113 2.35 6.12 5.18
C ASP A 113 1.39 5.25 4.33
N ASN A 114 1.76 4.99 3.06
CA ASN A 114 1.01 4.14 2.13
C ASN A 114 -0.48 4.51 1.98
N THR A 115 -0.81 5.80 2.11
CA THR A 115 -2.20 6.30 2.09
C THR A 115 -2.88 6.10 0.75
N PHE A 116 -2.11 6.00 -0.35
CA PHE A 116 -2.66 5.75 -1.68
C PHE A 116 -1.81 4.78 -2.51
N SER A 117 -2.47 4.14 -3.48
CA SER A 117 -1.80 3.34 -4.51
C SER A 117 -2.20 3.80 -5.91
N ILE A 118 -1.33 3.58 -6.87
CA ILE A 118 -1.47 4.09 -8.24
C ILE A 118 -2.30 3.09 -9.05
N LYS A 119 -3.38 3.55 -9.69
CA LYS A 119 -4.23 2.74 -10.57
C LYS A 119 -3.62 2.66 -11.98
N ASN A 120 -3.79 1.53 -12.66
CA ASN A 120 -3.31 1.31 -14.03
C ASN A 120 -1.79 1.56 -14.20
N ALA A 121 -1.02 1.22 -13.18
CA ALA A 121 0.42 1.37 -13.17
C ALA A 121 1.11 0.17 -13.82
N VAL A 122 2.18 0.46 -14.55
CA VAL A 122 3.20 -0.50 -14.96
C VAL A 122 4.41 -0.28 -14.09
N LYS A 123 4.93 -1.32 -13.44
CA LYS A 123 6.13 -1.23 -12.60
C LYS A 123 7.12 -2.30 -12.99
N TYR A 124 8.37 -1.88 -13.20
CA TYR A 124 9.51 -2.77 -13.33
C TYR A 124 10.36 -2.68 -12.06
N THR A 125 10.69 -3.83 -11.49
CA THR A 125 11.65 -3.98 -10.39
C THR A 125 12.83 -4.79 -10.90
N SER A 126 14.02 -4.22 -10.83
CA SER A 126 15.25 -4.93 -11.20
C SER A 126 15.52 -6.11 -10.26
N PRO A 127 16.27 -7.14 -10.71
CA PRO A 127 16.83 -8.11 -9.79
C PRO A 127 17.88 -7.42 -8.89
N ASN A 128 18.17 -8.03 -7.73
CA ASN A 128 19.24 -7.55 -6.87
C ASN A 128 20.59 -7.86 -7.54
N TYR A 129 21.45 -6.87 -7.69
CA TYR A 129 22.80 -7.03 -8.23
C TYR A 129 23.81 -6.89 -7.09
N TYR A 130 24.52 -7.99 -6.77
CA TYR A 130 25.57 -8.01 -5.73
C TYR A 130 25.12 -7.52 -4.34
N GLY A 131 23.83 -7.67 -3.99
CA GLY A 131 23.28 -7.27 -2.69
C GLY A 131 22.74 -5.84 -2.63
N VAL A 132 22.60 -5.18 -3.79
CA VAL A 132 21.92 -3.88 -3.97
C VAL A 132 20.74 -4.03 -4.90
#